data_AF-A0A9P7YMH2-F1
#
_entry.id   AF-A0A9P7YMH2-F1
#
_cell.length_a   1.000
_cell.length_b   1.000
_cell.length_c   1.000
_cell.angle_alpha   90.00
_cell.angle_beta   90.00
_cell.angle_gamma   90.00
#
_symmetry.space_group_name_H-M   'P 1'
#
loop_
_entity.id
_entity.type
_entity.pdbx_description
1 polymer ?
#
loop_
_entity_poly.entity_id
_entity_poly.type
_entity_poly.pdbx_seq_one_letter_code
_entity_poly.pdbx_strand_id
1 'polypeptide(L)'
;MTTSCFNNTNQSINIPAMAPRTRANDRFTPPPDPSYHCPASTRKRIRFFDAFDRNRNLKSFRQICRDEGVNHCTGLRWKRQRENIGALALRTTRGTSKKLGRRSKVTTAICKMLVNPQNPVRDQLYEAQIAYHNLPVQKRQLQRKLKEHTQGARRYKMAFVKK
;
A
#
# COMPACT_ATOMS: atom_id res chain seq x y z
N MET A 1 -58.19 23.30 -70.42
CA MET A 1 -58.18 23.00 -68.97
C MET A 1 -56.79 22.48 -68.61
N THR A 2 -56.23 23.00 -67.51
CA THR A 2 -55.08 22.53 -66.71
C THR A 2 -53.66 22.47 -67.31
N THR A 3 -52.88 23.46 -66.86
CA THR A 3 -51.43 23.49 -66.56
C THR A 3 -50.83 22.19 -66.00
N SER A 4 -49.55 21.91 -66.31
CA SER A 4 -48.49 21.93 -65.28
C SER A 4 -47.09 21.77 -65.88
N CYS A 5 -46.24 22.74 -65.54
CA CYS A 5 -44.79 22.64 -65.61
C CYS A 5 -44.32 21.94 -64.33
N PHE A 6 -43.42 20.95 -64.41
CA PHE A 6 -42.64 20.54 -63.23
C PHE A 6 -41.16 20.41 -63.60
N ASN A 7 -40.39 21.34 -63.06
CA ASN A 7 -38.94 21.37 -63.05
C ASN A 7 -38.40 20.23 -62.19
N ASN A 8 -37.48 19.45 -62.75
CA ASN A 8 -36.82 18.36 -62.06
C ASN A 8 -35.60 18.90 -61.30
N THR A 9 -35.78 19.22 -60.02
CA THR A 9 -34.68 19.61 -59.12
C THR A 9 -33.94 18.37 -58.63
N ASN A 10 -32.69 18.22 -59.09
CA ASN A 10 -31.70 17.29 -58.54
C ASN A 10 -31.50 17.53 -57.05
N GLN A 11 -32.01 16.63 -56.21
CA GLN A 11 -31.70 16.62 -54.78
C GLN A 11 -30.47 15.73 -54.55
N SER A 12 -29.36 16.37 -54.19
CA SER A 12 -28.15 15.73 -53.70
C SER A 12 -28.42 15.03 -52.36
N ILE A 13 -28.24 13.72 -52.32
CA ILE A 13 -28.35 12.91 -51.10
C ILE A 13 -27.18 13.27 -50.18
N ASN A 14 -27.47 13.97 -49.08
CA ASN A 14 -26.53 14.22 -47.99
C ASN A 14 -26.25 12.89 -47.25
N ILE A 15 -25.08 12.30 -47.49
CA ILE A 15 -24.56 11.20 -46.68
C ILE A 15 -24.06 11.80 -45.36
N PRO A 16 -24.58 11.40 -44.17
CA PRO A 16 -24.06 11.91 -42.91
C PRO A 16 -22.61 11.43 -42.73
N ALA A 17 -21.70 12.38 -42.50
CA ALA A 17 -20.30 12.14 -42.22
C ALA A 17 -20.17 11.23 -40.98
N MET A 18 -19.71 9.99 -41.20
CA MET A 18 -19.42 9.06 -40.12
C MET A 18 -18.24 9.62 -39.29
N ALA A 19 -18.46 9.87 -38.00
CA ALA A 19 -17.44 10.44 -37.13
C ALA A 19 -16.17 9.55 -37.10
N PRO A 20 -14.96 10.12 -37.17
CA PRO A 20 -13.73 9.34 -37.17
C PRO A 20 -13.59 8.56 -35.85
N ARG A 21 -13.26 7.26 -35.95
CA ARG A 21 -13.11 6.35 -34.82
C ARG A 21 -11.82 6.66 -34.06
N THR A 22 -11.85 7.63 -33.16
CA THR A 22 -10.68 8.18 -32.43
C THR A 22 -10.13 7.30 -31.30
N ARG A 23 -10.45 6.00 -31.24
CA ARG A 23 -9.89 5.10 -30.22
C ARG A 23 -9.54 3.72 -30.79
N ALA A 24 -8.55 3.68 -31.67
CA ALA A 24 -7.72 2.49 -31.82
C ALA A 24 -6.58 2.58 -30.81
N ASN A 25 -6.88 2.34 -29.53
CA ASN A 25 -5.83 1.94 -28.60
C ASN A 25 -5.63 0.44 -28.82
N ASP A 26 -4.82 0.08 -29.83
CA ASP A 26 -4.16 -1.21 -29.82
C ASP A 26 -3.26 -1.22 -28.58
N ARG A 27 -3.81 -1.74 -27.49
CA ARG A 27 -3.04 -2.01 -26.29
C ARG A 27 -2.09 -3.15 -26.65
N PHE A 28 -0.95 -2.80 -27.23
CA PHE A 28 0.19 -3.68 -27.34
C PHE A 28 0.55 -4.08 -25.91
N THR A 29 0.02 -5.21 -25.47
CA THR A 29 0.36 -5.78 -24.17
C THR A 29 1.71 -6.44 -24.43
N PRO A 30 2.83 -5.91 -23.91
CA PRO A 30 4.11 -6.54 -24.14
C PRO A 30 4.02 -7.99 -23.66
N PRO A 31 4.69 -8.94 -24.35
CA PRO A 31 4.75 -10.31 -23.87
C PRO A 31 5.26 -10.26 -22.42
N PRO A 32 4.61 -10.97 -21.50
CA PRO A 32 5.02 -10.96 -20.11
C PRO A 32 6.49 -11.39 -20.03
N ASP A 33 7.28 -10.65 -19.24
CA ASP A 33 8.66 -10.99 -18.94
C ASP A 33 8.78 -12.49 -18.61
N PRO A 34 9.79 -13.24 -19.10
CA PRO A 34 9.95 -14.65 -18.74
C PRO A 34 10.12 -14.85 -17.22
N SER A 35 10.51 -13.80 -16.49
CA SER A 35 10.56 -13.76 -15.02
C SER A 35 9.22 -13.45 -14.33
N TYR A 36 8.22 -12.96 -15.08
CA TYR A 36 6.92 -12.51 -14.57
C TYR A 36 5.99 -13.67 -14.18
N HIS A 37 6.25 -14.88 -14.68
CA HIS A 37 5.30 -15.99 -14.59
C HIS A 37 5.62 -17.11 -13.59
N CYS A 38 6.64 -17.00 -12.74
CA CYS A 38 6.76 -17.98 -11.66
C CYS A 38 7.20 -17.37 -10.32
N PRO A 39 6.36 -16.52 -9.68
CA PRO A 39 6.27 -16.67 -8.23
C PRO A 39 6.02 -18.15 -7.97
N ALA A 40 6.82 -18.80 -7.12
CA ALA A 40 6.66 -20.23 -6.91
C ALA A 40 5.19 -20.53 -6.62
N SER A 41 4.58 -21.30 -7.51
CA SER A 41 3.16 -21.62 -7.42
C SER A 41 2.91 -22.27 -6.07
N THR A 42 1.70 -22.11 -5.52
CA THR A 42 1.28 -22.81 -4.30
C THR A 42 1.63 -24.30 -4.39
N ARG A 43 1.53 -24.90 -5.59
CA ARG A 43 1.96 -26.28 -5.87
C ARG A 43 3.46 -26.52 -5.64
N LYS A 44 4.34 -25.64 -6.12
CA LYS A 44 5.80 -25.76 -5.91
C LYS A 44 6.19 -25.62 -4.44
N ARG A 45 5.52 -24.73 -3.69
CA ARG A 45 5.74 -24.60 -2.23
C ARG A 45 5.27 -25.85 -1.48
N ILE A 46 4.10 -26.38 -1.81
CA ILE A 46 3.59 -27.62 -1.23
C ILE A 46 4.56 -28.76 -1.48
N ARG A 47 4.96 -29.01 -2.75
CA ARG A 47 5.94 -30.07 -3.08
C ARG A 47 7.24 -29.95 -2.29
N PHE A 48 7.78 -28.73 -2.19
CA PHE A 48 8.96 -28.47 -1.37
C PHE A 48 8.75 -28.83 0.10
N PHE A 49 7.64 -28.42 0.71
CA PHE A 49 7.38 -28.71 2.12
C PHE A 49 7.10 -30.20 2.35
N ASP A 50 6.39 -30.87 1.44
CA ASP A 50 6.17 -32.32 1.49
C ASP A 50 7.50 -33.08 1.36
N ALA A 51 8.41 -32.65 0.48
CA ALA A 51 9.74 -33.22 0.35
C ALA A 51 10.62 -32.91 1.56
N PHE A 52 10.50 -31.71 2.13
CA PHE A 52 11.23 -31.29 3.32
C PHE A 52 10.81 -32.10 4.55
N ASP A 53 9.50 -32.34 4.74
CA ASP A 53 8.99 -33.10 5.87
C ASP A 53 9.32 -34.59 5.75
N ARG A 54 9.24 -35.17 4.55
CA ARG A 54 9.61 -36.58 4.30
C ARG A 54 11.11 -36.83 4.43
N ASN A 55 11.95 -35.95 3.90
CA ASN A 55 13.40 -36.19 3.79
C ASN A 55 14.21 -35.47 4.86
N ARG A 56 13.58 -34.90 5.89
CA ARG A 56 14.23 -34.04 6.90
C ARG A 56 15.47 -34.65 7.53
N ASN A 57 15.44 -35.97 7.76
CA ASN A 57 16.51 -36.72 8.44
C ASN A 57 17.44 -37.45 7.46
N LEU A 58 17.06 -37.53 6.18
CA LEU A 58 17.75 -38.34 5.16
C LEU A 58 18.63 -37.49 4.24
N LYS A 59 18.21 -36.25 3.95
CA LYS A 59 18.87 -35.36 2.99
C LYS A 59 19.19 -34.01 3.62
N SER A 60 20.31 -33.43 3.21
CA SER A 60 20.63 -32.05 3.58
C SER A 60 19.61 -31.09 2.97
N PHE A 61 19.39 -29.94 3.62
CA PHE A 61 18.47 -28.92 3.11
C PHE A 61 18.82 -28.44 1.70
N ARG A 62 20.11 -28.30 1.41
CA ARG A 62 20.62 -27.95 0.07
C ARG A 62 20.27 -29.02 -0.96
N GLN A 63 20.33 -30.30 -0.59
CA GLN A 63 19.94 -31.39 -1.48
C GLN A 63 18.44 -31.33 -1.80
N ILE A 64 17.58 -31.16 -0.78
CA ILE A 64 16.12 -31.05 -0.96
C ILE A 64 15.78 -29.86 -1.88
N CYS A 65 16.47 -28.73 -1.71
CA CYS A 65 16.32 -27.58 -2.60
C CYS A 65 16.69 -27.89 -4.06
N ARG A 66 17.79 -28.64 -4.29
CA ARG A 66 18.21 -29.05 -5.63
C ARG A 66 17.19 -29.99 -6.27
N ASP A 67 16.76 -31.02 -5.55
CA ASP A 67 15.81 -32.03 -6.02
C ASP A 67 14.47 -31.39 -6.45
N GLU A 68 13.99 -30.39 -5.70
CA GLU A 68 12.73 -29.68 -5.97
C GLU A 68 12.89 -28.47 -6.90
N GLY A 69 14.10 -28.20 -7.42
CA GLY A 69 14.39 -27.07 -8.29
C GLY A 69 14.10 -25.71 -7.64
N VAL A 70 14.32 -25.59 -6.32
CA VAL A 70 14.13 -24.37 -5.53
C VAL A 70 15.50 -23.78 -5.20
N ASN A 71 15.68 -22.49 -5.44
CA ASN A 71 16.90 -21.81 -5.00
C ASN A 71 17.02 -21.88 -3.47
N HIS A 72 18.20 -22.21 -2.95
CA HIS A 72 18.48 -22.32 -1.51
C HIS A 72 18.01 -21.11 -0.69
N CYS A 73 18.25 -19.88 -1.18
CA CYS A 73 17.81 -18.65 -0.51
C CYS A 73 16.29 -18.56 -0.43
N THR A 74 15.59 -19.00 -1.48
CA THR A 74 14.13 -19.07 -1.53
C THR A 74 13.59 -20.12 -0.57
N GLY A 75 14.22 -21.30 -0.51
CA GLY A 75 13.89 -22.34 0.45
C GLY A 75 14.05 -21.87 1.89
N LEU A 76 15.16 -21.22 2.24
CA LEU A 76 15.38 -20.64 3.57
C LEU A 76 14.31 -19.62 3.93
N ARG A 77 13.94 -18.75 2.99
CA ARG A 77 12.86 -17.78 3.17
C ARG A 77 11.54 -18.48 3.48
N TRP A 78 11.21 -19.56 2.76
CA TRP A 78 9.99 -20.34 3.01
C TRP A 78 10.01 -21.05 4.35
N LYS A 79 11.15 -21.62 4.75
CA LYS A 79 11.32 -22.24 6.07
C LYS A 79 11.05 -21.24 7.19
N ARG A 80 11.71 -20.07 7.17
CA ARG A 80 11.46 -18.99 8.15
C ARG A 80 10.01 -18.53 8.14
N GLN A 81 9.39 -18.49 6.97
CA GLN A 81 7.98 -18.11 6.85
C GLN A 81 7.05 -19.14 7.49
N ARG A 82 7.35 -20.44 7.36
CA ARG A 82 6.60 -21.53 8.03
C ARG A 82 6.79 -21.50 9.54
N GLU A 83 7.99 -21.16 10.02
CA GLU A 83 8.24 -20.95 11.46
C GLU A 83 7.41 -19.77 12.02
N ASN A 84 7.23 -18.70 11.25
CA ASN A 84 6.49 -17.51 11.69
C ASN A 84 4.96 -17.61 11.59
N ILE A 85 4.42 -18.22 10.51
CA ILE A 85 2.98 -18.19 10.19
C ILE A 85 2.36 -19.61 10.20
N GLY A 86 3.16 -20.66 10.35
CA GLY A 86 2.70 -22.05 10.38
C GLY A 86 2.18 -22.56 9.03
N ALA A 87 1.07 -23.30 9.06
CA ALA A 87 0.48 -23.94 7.88
C ALA A 87 0.09 -22.97 6.76
N LEU A 88 -0.18 -21.70 7.08
CA LEU A 88 -0.48 -20.68 6.08
C LEU A 88 0.69 -20.41 5.12
N ALA A 89 1.93 -20.75 5.50
CA ALA A 89 3.12 -20.61 4.65
C ALA A 89 3.17 -21.59 3.46
N LEU A 90 2.32 -22.63 3.46
CA LEU A 90 2.12 -23.54 2.32
C LEU A 90 1.55 -22.80 1.10
N ARG A 91 0.79 -21.73 1.34
CA ARG A 91 0.19 -20.89 0.29
C ARG A 91 1.02 -19.65 0.04
N THR A 92 0.88 -19.06 -1.14
CA THR A 92 1.44 -17.73 -1.42
C THR A 92 0.74 -16.70 -0.56
N THR A 93 1.41 -16.22 0.48
CA THR A 93 0.89 -15.15 1.35
C THR A 93 1.19 -13.79 0.76
N ARG A 94 0.22 -12.88 0.79
CA ARG A 94 0.47 -11.46 0.53
C ARG A 94 1.42 -10.91 1.60
N GLY A 95 2.32 -10.01 1.22
CA GLY A 95 3.18 -9.32 2.17
C GLY A 95 2.33 -8.54 3.18
N THR A 96 2.57 -8.76 4.47
CA THR A 96 1.90 -8.00 5.53
C THR A 96 2.58 -6.65 5.68
N SER A 97 1.80 -5.57 5.68
CA SER A 97 2.34 -4.24 5.97
C SER A 97 2.74 -4.17 7.44
N LYS A 98 4.01 -3.87 7.72
CA LYS A 98 4.49 -3.67 9.10
C LYS A 98 3.77 -2.53 9.84
N LYS A 99 3.17 -1.60 9.10
CA LYS A 99 2.42 -0.46 9.65
C LYS A 99 0.95 -0.65 9.32
N LEU A 100 0.12 -0.81 10.35
CA LEU A 100 -1.32 -0.88 10.20
C LEU A 100 -1.87 0.55 10.06
N GLY A 101 -2.60 0.81 8.98
CA GLY A 101 -3.35 2.05 8.78
C GLY A 101 -2.53 3.27 8.32
N ARG A 102 -3.20 4.43 8.27
CA ARG A 102 -2.65 5.71 7.84
C ARG A 102 -1.68 6.26 8.88
N ARG A 103 -0.55 6.83 8.42
CA ARG A 103 0.40 7.53 9.29
C ARG A 103 -0.28 8.72 9.97
N SER A 104 0.09 9.00 11.21
CA SER A 104 -0.40 10.18 11.92
C SER A 104 0.10 11.47 11.26
N LYS A 105 -0.75 12.51 11.29
CA LYS A 105 -0.37 13.86 10.87
C LYS A 105 0.65 14.52 11.81
N VAL A 106 0.69 14.09 13.08
CA VAL A 106 1.69 14.56 14.05
C VAL A 106 2.91 13.66 13.94
N THR A 107 4.01 14.24 13.48
CA THR A 107 5.31 13.57 13.38
C THR A 107 6.06 13.66 14.70
N THR A 108 7.09 12.82 14.85
CA THR A 108 8.01 12.88 15.98
C THR A 108 8.71 14.23 16.10
N ALA A 109 9.00 14.88 14.97
CA ALA A 109 9.60 16.21 14.93
C ALA A 109 8.69 17.27 15.55
N ILE A 110 7.39 17.25 15.20
CA ILE A 110 6.40 18.15 15.80
C ILE A 110 6.31 17.92 17.32
N CYS A 111 6.30 16.67 17.77
CA CYS A 111 6.32 16.37 19.20
C CYS A 111 7.57 16.92 19.91
N LYS A 112 8.75 16.81 19.31
CA LYS A 112 10.00 17.37 19.88
C LYS A 112 9.96 18.90 19.92
N MET A 113 9.47 19.54 18.86
CA MET A 113 9.29 20.99 18.80
C MET A 113 8.37 21.49 19.92
N LEU A 114 7.26 20.80 20.19
CA LEU A 114 6.31 21.19 21.23
C LEU A 114 6.89 21.12 22.65
N VAL A 115 7.76 20.14 22.92
CA VAL A 115 8.40 19.94 24.23
C VAL A 115 9.64 20.83 24.43
N ASN A 116 10.12 21.46 23.35
CA ASN A 116 11.33 22.27 23.38
C ASN A 116 11.21 23.45 24.37
N PRO A 117 12.17 23.71 25.28
CA PRO A 117 12.12 24.84 26.21
C PRO A 117 11.95 26.21 25.55
N GLN A 118 12.42 26.40 24.32
CA GLN A 118 12.28 27.64 23.57
C GLN A 118 10.88 27.84 22.99
N ASN A 119 9.98 26.87 23.10
CA ASN A 119 8.61 27.00 22.60
C ASN A 119 7.80 27.94 23.52
N PRO A 120 7.28 29.08 23.00
CA PRO A 120 6.54 30.05 23.82
C PRO A 120 5.24 29.49 24.39
N VAL A 121 4.64 28.49 23.74
CA VAL A 121 3.37 27.87 24.19
C VAL A 121 3.59 26.53 24.88
N ARG A 122 4.83 26.23 25.30
CA ARG A 122 5.18 24.95 25.93
C ARG A 122 4.30 24.60 27.13
N ASP A 123 4.07 25.55 28.03
CA ASP A 123 3.36 25.31 29.30
C ASP A 123 1.84 25.60 29.20
N GLN A 124 1.38 25.99 28.01
CA GLN A 124 -0.02 26.26 27.73
C GLN A 124 -0.84 24.98 27.54
N LEU A 125 -2.17 25.12 27.56
CA LEU A 125 -3.09 24.02 27.26
C LEU A 125 -2.90 23.51 25.82
N TYR A 126 -3.15 22.22 25.60
CA TYR A 126 -3.04 21.61 24.27
C TYR A 126 -3.89 22.29 23.20
N GLU A 127 -5.04 22.87 23.56
CA GLU A 127 -5.88 23.63 22.62
C GLU A 127 -5.17 24.90 22.14
N ALA A 128 -4.52 25.64 23.04
CA ALA A 128 -3.71 26.79 22.68
C ALA A 128 -2.49 26.41 21.85
N GLN A 129 -1.82 25.29 22.17
CA GLN A 129 -0.71 24.77 21.35
C GLN A 129 -1.15 24.38 19.94
N ILE A 130 -2.33 23.75 19.80
CA ILE A 130 -2.91 23.38 18.50
C ILE A 130 -3.24 24.63 17.68
N ALA A 131 -3.86 25.63 18.30
CA ALA A 131 -4.19 26.89 17.64
C ALA A 131 -2.94 27.66 17.22
N TYR A 132 -1.94 27.78 18.09
CA TYR A 132 -0.71 28.52 17.80
C TYR A 132 0.09 27.92 16.64
N HIS A 133 0.23 26.60 16.60
CA HIS A 133 0.98 25.89 15.55
C HIS A 133 0.10 25.42 14.38
N ASN A 134 -1.19 25.77 14.35
CA ASN A 134 -2.16 25.33 13.33
C ASN A 134 -2.13 23.82 13.07
N LEU A 135 -2.07 23.02 14.13
CA LEU A 135 -1.93 21.57 13.99
C LEU A 135 -3.24 20.93 13.54
N PRO A 136 -3.24 20.07 12.50
CA PRO A 136 -4.46 19.46 11.96
C PRO A 136 -4.91 18.23 12.79
N VAL A 137 -4.96 18.37 14.11
CA VAL A 137 -5.31 17.30 15.06
C VAL A 137 -6.13 17.81 16.23
N GLN A 138 -6.91 16.91 16.82
CA GLN A 138 -7.63 17.18 18.05
C GLN A 138 -6.75 16.96 19.28
N LYS A 139 -7.10 17.63 20.40
CA LYS A 139 -6.43 17.53 21.70
C LYS A 139 -6.08 16.11 22.13
N ARG A 140 -7.06 15.18 22.07
CA ARG A 140 -6.86 13.77 22.46
C ARG A 140 -5.77 13.09 21.62
N GLN A 141 -5.74 13.37 20.32
CA GLN A 141 -4.76 12.80 19.40
C GLN A 141 -3.36 13.35 19.69
N LEU A 142 -3.24 14.67 19.91
CA LEU A 142 -1.97 15.30 20.27
C LEU A 142 -1.42 14.76 21.59
N GLN A 143 -2.28 14.66 22.62
CA GLN A 143 -1.90 14.12 23.93
C GLN A 143 -1.36 12.68 23.84
N ARG A 144 -2.04 11.81 23.09
CA ARG A 144 -1.58 10.42 22.88
C ARG A 144 -0.21 10.40 22.18
N LYS A 145 -0.02 11.24 21.16
CA LYS A 145 1.22 11.29 20.38
C LYS A 145 2.40 11.82 21.18
N LEU A 146 2.18 12.85 22.00
CA LEU A 146 3.20 13.32 22.94
C LEU A 146 3.58 12.20 23.91
N LYS A 147 2.61 11.54 24.55
CA LYS A 147 2.88 10.41 25.46
C LYS A 147 3.74 9.31 24.81
N GLU A 148 3.42 8.92 23.56
CA GLU A 148 4.16 7.91 22.80
C GLU A 148 5.61 8.32 22.49
N HIS A 149 5.86 9.58 22.17
CA HIS A 149 7.14 10.02 21.60
C HIS A 149 8.08 10.71 22.57
N THR A 150 7.63 11.06 23.78
CA THR A 150 8.40 11.93 24.69
C THR A 150 8.55 11.34 26.10
N GLN A 151 8.86 10.03 26.19
CA GLN A 151 9.09 9.29 27.45
C GLN A 151 8.01 9.58 28.53
N GLY A 152 6.74 9.64 28.11
CA GLY A 152 5.64 9.97 29.00
C GLY A 152 5.58 11.43 29.42
N ALA A 153 5.94 12.37 28.51
CA ALA A 153 5.97 13.80 28.80
C ALA A 153 4.80 14.23 29.66
N ARG A 154 5.20 14.90 30.74
CA ARG A 154 4.37 15.43 31.80
C ARG A 154 3.06 15.95 31.20
N ARG A 155 1.92 15.58 31.82
CA ARG A 155 0.66 16.28 31.54
C ARG A 155 0.93 17.76 31.78
N TYR A 156 1.05 18.56 30.73
CA TYR A 156 1.15 20.01 30.84
C TYR A 156 -0.16 20.51 31.46
N LYS A 157 -0.14 20.58 32.79
CA LYS A 157 -1.17 21.17 33.63
C LYS A 157 -0.58 22.51 34.05
N MET A 158 -1.25 23.58 33.63
CA MET A 158 -0.99 24.98 33.93
C MET A 158 -0.07 25.23 35.14
N ALA A 159 1.07 25.89 34.91
CA ALA A 159 1.68 26.74 35.93
C ALA A 159 1.08 28.14 35.79
N PHE A 160 0.31 28.54 36.81
CA PHE A 160 -0.23 29.88 37.07
C PHE A 160 -1.20 30.51 36.05
N VAL A 161 -2.50 30.41 36.35
CA VAL A 161 -3.51 31.39 35.91
C VAL A 161 -3.42 32.55 36.91
N LYS A 162 -2.85 33.69 36.50
CA LYS A 162 -2.97 34.93 37.29
C LYS A 162 -4.38 35.48 37.06
N LYS A 163 -5.18 35.58 38.14
CA LYS A 163 -6.39 36.41 38.16
C LYS A 163 -5.99 37.88 38.23
#